data_AF-Q7VGB3-F1
#
_entry.id   AF-Q7VGB3-F1
#
_cell.length_a   1.000
_cell.length_b   1.000
_cell.length_c   1.000
_cell.angle_alpha   90.00
_cell.angle_beta   90.00
_cell.angle_gamma   90.00
#
_symmetry.space_group_name_H-M   'P 1'
#
loop_
_entity.id
_entity.type
_entity.pdbx_description
1 polymer ?
#
loop_
_entity_poly.entity_id
_entity_poly.type
_entity_poly.pdbx_seq_one_letter_code
_entity_poly.pdbx_strand_id
1 'polypeptide(L)'
;MSNKFGVITNDIQPIGTNNKNVENIKNRQDGLDFIKTLKDSIQDVNTEQQTSEKALADIASGQVKDLHQAAIAINRAENSMKVMLEVRNKAINAYKEILRTQI
;
A
#
# COMPACT_ATOMS: atom_id res chain seq x y z
N MET A 1 39.44 -38.27 49.24
CA MET A 1 39.65 -38.70 47.85
C MET A 1 38.76 -37.86 46.94
N SER A 2 39.34 -37.39 45.82
CA SER A 2 38.79 -36.80 44.59
C SER A 2 37.26 -36.69 44.42
N ASN A 3 36.76 -35.56 43.93
CA ASN A 3 36.75 -35.27 42.49
C ASN A 3 36.34 -33.82 42.21
N LYS A 4 37.00 -33.23 41.21
CA LYS A 4 36.75 -31.89 40.67
C LYS A 4 35.49 -31.93 39.80
N PHE A 5 34.33 -31.65 40.38
CA PHE A 5 33.11 -31.38 39.60
C PHE A 5 32.93 -29.87 39.42
N GLY A 6 33.89 -29.24 38.74
CA GLY A 6 33.68 -27.89 38.22
C GLY A 6 32.96 -28.02 36.89
N VAL A 7 31.62 -28.06 36.90
CA VAL A 7 30.81 -27.90 35.69
C VAL A 7 31.03 -26.49 35.16
N ILE A 8 31.82 -26.35 34.10
CA ILE A 8 31.88 -25.10 33.34
C ILE A 8 30.64 -25.09 32.46
N THR A 9 29.71 -24.20 32.79
CA THR A 9 28.55 -23.88 31.98
C THR A 9 29.03 -23.25 30.68
N ASN A 10 28.64 -23.84 29.56
CA ASN A 10 29.01 -23.34 28.25
C ASN A 10 28.12 -22.13 27.92
N ASP A 11 28.55 -20.96 28.38
CA ASP A 11 27.91 -19.67 28.09
C ASP A 11 28.18 -19.29 26.63
N ILE A 12 27.51 -19.96 25.70
CA ILE A 12 27.54 -19.56 24.28
C ILE A 12 26.74 -18.26 24.16
N GLN A 13 27.44 -17.14 24.17
CA GLN A 13 26.87 -15.84 23.83
C GLN A 13 26.33 -15.90 22.39
N PRO A 14 25.09 -15.43 22.13
CA PRO A 14 24.53 -15.46 20.79
C PRO A 14 25.37 -14.57 19.86
N ILE A 15 25.75 -15.14 18.72
CA ILE A 15 26.47 -14.44 17.65
C ILE A 15 25.73 -13.15 17.33
N GLY A 16 26.46 -12.03 17.45
CA GLY A 16 25.98 -10.69 17.13
C GLY A 16 25.55 -10.66 15.67
N THR A 17 24.26 -10.76 15.44
CA THR A 17 23.69 -10.58 14.12
C THR A 17 23.81 -9.11 13.78
N ASN A 18 24.64 -8.81 12.77
CA ASN A 18 24.86 -7.46 12.26
C ASN A 18 23.51 -6.81 11.88
N ASN A 19 22.97 -6.00 12.79
CA ASN A 19 21.64 -5.40 12.76
C ASN A 19 21.35 -4.58 11.48
N LYS A 20 22.39 -4.04 10.83
CA LYS A 20 22.28 -3.24 9.60
C LYS A 20 21.58 -3.98 8.44
N ASN A 21 21.76 -5.29 8.34
CA ASN A 21 21.14 -6.07 7.27
C ASN A 21 19.65 -6.29 7.52
N VAL A 22 19.23 -6.42 8.78
CA VAL A 22 17.82 -6.63 9.16
C VAL A 22 17.00 -5.38 8.87
N GLU A 23 17.54 -4.18 9.17
CA GLU A 23 16.86 -2.91 8.90
C GLU A 23 16.63 -2.67 7.39
N ASN A 24 17.61 -3.01 6.54
CA ASN A 24 17.46 -2.84 5.09
C ASN A 24 16.42 -3.80 4.49
N ILE A 25 16.37 -5.05 4.97
CA ILE A 25 15.36 -6.03 4.53
C ILE A 25 13.96 -5.54 4.92
N LYS A 26 13.78 -5.07 6.16
CA LYS A 26 12.49 -4.53 6.64
C LYS A 26 12.04 -3.32 5.81
N ASN A 27 12.93 -2.35 5.60
CA ASN A 27 12.58 -1.16 4.82
C ASN A 27 12.17 -1.49 3.38
N ARG A 28 12.85 -2.46 2.74
CA ARG A 28 12.45 -2.95 1.42
C ARG A 28 11.08 -3.63 1.46
N GLN A 29 10.83 -4.46 2.46
CA GLN A 29 9.54 -5.14 2.62
C GLN A 29 8.41 -4.12 2.81
N ASP A 30 8.58 -3.13 3.69
CA ASP A 30 7.60 -2.06 3.92
C ASP A 30 7.30 -1.29 2.62
N GLY A 31 8.33 -1.02 1.81
CA GLY A 31 8.18 -0.39 0.49
C GLY A 31 7.38 -1.24 -0.49
N LEU A 32 7.62 -2.56 -0.53
CA LEU A 32 6.87 -3.49 -1.37
C LEU A 32 5.40 -3.60 -0.91
N ASP A 33 5.15 -3.60 0.39
CA ASP A 33 3.81 -3.65 0.96
C ASP A 33 3.02 -2.36 0.66
N PHE A 34 3.68 -1.21 0.71
CA PHE A 34 3.10 0.05 0.27
C PHE A 34 2.75 0.03 -1.22
N ILE A 35 3.66 -0.43 -2.09
CA ILE A 35 3.40 -0.54 -3.54
C ILE A 35 2.22 -1.47 -3.81
N LYS A 36 2.15 -2.60 -3.12
CA LYS A 36 1.01 -3.53 -3.23
C LYS A 36 -0.29 -2.85 -2.84
N THR A 37 -0.32 -2.20 -1.67
CA THR A 37 -1.51 -1.50 -1.16
C THR A 37 -1.96 -0.38 -2.12
N LEU A 38 -1.01 0.38 -2.64
CA LEU A 38 -1.29 1.43 -3.63
C LEU A 38 -1.86 0.84 -4.92
N LYS A 39 -1.31 -0.27 -5.41
CA LYS A 39 -1.82 -0.97 -6.59
C LYS A 39 -3.25 -1.47 -6.39
N ASP A 40 -3.51 -2.12 -5.25
CA ASP A 40 -4.84 -2.61 -4.90
C ASP A 40 -5.84 -1.44 -4.82
N SER A 41 -5.44 -0.32 -4.20
CA SER A 41 -6.26 0.90 -4.13
C SER A 41 -6.57 1.48 -5.52
N ILE A 42 -5.61 1.45 -6.46
CA ILE A 42 -5.84 1.87 -7.85
C ILE A 42 -6.86 0.96 -8.54
N GLN A 43 -6.77 -0.35 -8.31
CA GLN A 43 -7.71 -1.30 -8.85
C GLN A 43 -9.13 -1.07 -8.30
N ASP A 44 -9.25 -0.79 -7.00
CA ASP A 44 -10.53 -0.51 -6.36
C ASP A 44 -11.19 0.74 -6.96
N VAL A 45 -10.44 1.85 -7.14
CA VAL A 45 -10.95 3.06 -7.80
C VAL A 45 -11.42 2.76 -9.23
N ASN A 46 -10.70 1.94 -9.98
CA ASN A 46 -11.11 1.56 -11.33
C ASN A 46 -12.41 0.71 -11.32
N THR A 47 -12.58 -0.18 -10.36
CA THR A 47 -13.84 -0.94 -10.20
C THR A 47 -15.01 -0.03 -9.84
N GLU A 48 -14.80 0.95 -8.96
CA GLU A 48 -15.82 1.96 -8.64
C GLU A 48 -16.17 2.80 -9.88
N GLN A 49 -15.18 3.22 -10.67
CA GLN A 49 -15.38 3.95 -11.92
C GLN A 49 -16.24 3.16 -12.91
N GLN A 50 -15.94 1.88 -13.17
CA GLN A 50 -16.76 1.04 -14.05
C GLN A 50 -18.20 0.87 -13.55
N THR A 51 -18.37 0.77 -12.23
CA THR A 51 -19.70 0.68 -11.60
C THR A 51 -20.49 1.96 -11.82
N SER A 52 -19.84 3.13 -11.69
CA SER A 52 -20.46 4.43 -11.95
C SER A 52 -20.83 4.62 -13.42
N GLU A 53 -20.00 4.16 -14.35
CA GLU A 53 -20.26 4.24 -15.79
C GLU A 53 -21.47 3.40 -16.18
N LYS A 54 -21.59 2.19 -15.60
CA LYS A 54 -22.79 1.37 -15.77
C LYS A 54 -24.03 2.06 -15.21
N ALA A 55 -23.93 2.64 -14.01
CA ALA A 55 -25.04 3.37 -13.41
C ALA A 55 -25.48 4.57 -14.28
N LEU A 56 -24.52 5.31 -14.85
CA LEU A 56 -24.79 6.39 -15.81
C LEU A 56 -25.47 5.88 -17.07
N ALA A 57 -25.03 4.75 -17.63
CA ALA A 57 -25.64 4.13 -18.79
C ALA A 57 -27.08 3.65 -18.50
N ASP A 58 -27.32 3.06 -17.33
CA ASP A 58 -28.65 2.62 -16.89
C ASP A 58 -29.60 3.81 -16.71
N ILE A 59 -29.09 4.94 -16.19
CA ILE A 59 -29.85 6.20 -16.08
C ILE A 59 -30.20 6.72 -17.49
N ALA A 60 -29.21 6.81 -18.38
CA ALA A 60 -29.39 7.36 -19.72
C ALA A 60 -30.33 6.52 -20.60
N SER A 61 -30.33 5.19 -20.40
CA SER A 61 -31.20 4.25 -21.12
C SER A 61 -32.58 4.06 -20.49
N GLY A 62 -32.84 4.63 -19.31
CA GLY A 62 -34.09 4.42 -18.57
C GLY A 62 -34.22 3.03 -17.94
N GLN A 63 -33.15 2.24 -17.90
CA GLN A 63 -33.12 0.89 -17.31
C GLN A 63 -32.73 0.88 -15.82
N VAL A 64 -32.44 2.04 -15.25
CA VAL A 64 -32.06 2.19 -13.85
C VAL A 64 -33.17 1.71 -12.91
N LYS A 65 -32.81 0.77 -12.04
CA LYS A 65 -33.74 0.21 -11.04
C LYS A 65 -33.91 1.11 -9.83
N ASP A 66 -32.81 1.71 -9.37
CA ASP A 66 -32.75 2.56 -8.19
C ASP A 66 -31.82 3.74 -8.45
N LEU A 67 -32.42 4.92 -8.62
CA LEU A 67 -31.70 6.17 -8.85
C LEU A 67 -30.81 6.57 -7.66
N HIS A 68 -31.21 6.24 -6.44
CA HIS A 68 -30.43 6.56 -5.25
C HIS A 68 -29.15 5.72 -5.19
N GLN A 69 -29.24 4.41 -5.48
CA GLN A 69 -28.06 3.56 -5.57
C GLN A 69 -27.14 3.95 -6.73
N ALA A 70 -27.72 4.32 -7.87
CA ALA A 70 -26.96 4.84 -9.00
C ALA A 70 -26.18 6.12 -8.62
N ALA A 71 -26.85 7.05 -7.92
CA ALA A 71 -26.20 8.25 -7.40
C ALA A 71 -25.09 7.93 -6.39
N ILE A 72 -25.29 6.96 -5.48
CA ILE A 72 -24.23 6.53 -4.54
C ILE A 72 -23.02 6.00 -5.29
N ALA A 73 -23.21 5.16 -6.31
CA ALA A 73 -22.13 4.60 -7.10
C ALA A 73 -21.32 5.70 -7.83
N ILE A 74 -22.01 6.68 -8.41
CA ILE A 74 -21.38 7.82 -9.09
C ILE A 74 -20.58 8.68 -8.11
N ASN A 75 -21.19 9.09 -7.00
CA ASN A 75 -20.51 9.93 -6.00
C ASN A 75 -19.31 9.22 -5.35
N ARG A 76 -19.42 7.90 -5.15
CA ARG A 76 -18.32 7.09 -4.62
C ARG A 76 -17.11 7.10 -5.56
N ALA A 77 -17.34 6.80 -6.85
CA ALA A 77 -16.28 6.82 -7.87
C ALA A 77 -15.65 8.21 -8.02
N GLU A 78 -16.45 9.27 -8.02
CA GLU A 78 -15.95 10.65 -8.10
C GLU A 78 -15.02 10.98 -6.91
N ASN A 79 -15.46 10.67 -5.69
CA ASN A 79 -14.68 10.97 -4.49
C ASN A 79 -13.39 10.15 -4.44
N SER A 80 -13.44 8.86 -4.79
CA SER A 80 -12.26 8.01 -4.79
C SER A 80 -11.26 8.39 -5.89
N MET A 81 -11.74 8.77 -7.08
CA MET A 81 -10.92 9.36 -8.13
C MET A 81 -10.25 10.67 -7.68
N LYS A 82 -10.97 11.55 -6.97
CA LYS A 82 -10.38 12.79 -6.44
C LYS A 82 -9.19 12.49 -5.53
N VAL A 83 -9.36 11.57 -4.58
CA VAL A 83 -8.26 11.14 -3.69
C VAL A 83 -7.11 10.51 -4.48
N MET A 84 -7.40 9.67 -5.47
CA MET A 84 -6.39 9.07 -6.36
C MET A 84 -5.56 10.13 -7.09
N LEU A 85 -6.21 11.18 -7.61
CA LEU A 85 -5.53 12.27 -8.30
C LEU A 85 -4.61 13.06 -7.36
N GLU A 86 -5.01 13.26 -6.09
CA GLU A 86 -4.14 13.87 -5.09
C GLU A 86 -2.90 13.02 -4.81
N VAL A 87 -3.06 11.69 -4.68
CA VAL A 87 -1.95 10.75 -4.50
C VAL A 87 -1.03 10.76 -5.73
N ARG A 88 -1.59 10.71 -6.94
CA ARG A 88 -0.85 10.81 -8.21
C ARG A 88 0.00 12.09 -8.24
N ASN A 89 -0.60 13.23 -7.91
CA ASN A 89 0.11 14.51 -7.91
C ASN A 89 1.25 14.53 -6.88
N LYS A 90 1.03 14.00 -5.68
CA LYS A 90 2.08 13.86 -4.66
C LYS A 90 3.22 12.95 -5.14
N ALA A 91 2.91 11.81 -5.77
CA ALA A 91 3.91 10.90 -6.31
C ALA A 91 4.73 11.55 -7.44
N ILE A 92 4.09 12.26 -8.36
CA ILE A 92 4.77 13.02 -9.42
C ILE A 92 5.68 14.10 -8.82
N ASN A 93 5.22 14.82 -7.79
CA ASN A 93 6.03 15.84 -7.13
C ASN A 93 7.24 15.23 -6.41
N ALA A 94 7.07 14.12 -5.70
CA ALA A 94 8.17 13.40 -5.05
C ALA A 94 9.21 12.93 -6.08
N TYR A 95 8.75 12.38 -7.21
CA TYR A 95 9.63 11.99 -8.31
C TYR A 95 10.42 13.18 -8.87
N LYS A 96 9.75 14.32 -9.12
CA LYS A 96 10.41 15.55 -9.56
C LYS A 96 11.45 16.05 -8.57
N GLU A 97 11.18 15.96 -7.26
CA GLU A 97 12.13 16.38 -6.23
C GLU A 97 13.40 15.52 -6.23
N ILE A 98 13.26 14.20 -6.38
CA ILE A 98 14.42 13.27 -6.52
C ILE A 98 15.29 13.64 -7.72
N LEU A 99 14.68 14.06 -8.84
CA LEU A 99 15.43 14.53 -10.00
C LEU A 99 16.15 15.86 -9.74
N ARG A 100 15.58 16.75 -8.92
CA ARG A 100 16.21 18.03 -8.57
C ARG A 100 17.41 17.87 -7.65
N THR A 101 17.44 16.88 -6.76
CA THR A 101 18.57 16.68 -5.84
C THR A 101 19.84 16.13 -6.51
N GLN A 102 19.74 15.60 -7.75
CA GLN A 102 20.88 15.04 -8.47
C GLN A 102 21.59 16.06 -9.39
N ILE A 103 20.99 17.24 -9.63
CA ILE A 103 21.53 18.31 -10.47
C ILE A 103 22.05 19.42 -9.55
#